data_AF-A0A0J9V0J2-F1
#
_entry.id   AF-A0A0J9V0J2-F1
#
_cell.length_a   1.000
_cell.length_b   1.000
_cell.length_c   1.000
_cell.angle_alpha   90.00
_cell.angle_beta   90.00
_cell.angle_gamma   90.00
#
_symmetry.space_group_name_H-M   'P 1'
#
loop_
_entity.id
_entity.type
_entity.pdbx_description
1 polymer ?
#
loop_
_entity_poly.entity_id
_entity_poly.type
_entity_poly.pdbx_seq_one_letter_code
_entity_poly.pdbx_strand_id
1 'polypeptide(L)'
;MPLGLESCPEPVVECIVQLLDLDDIRNLRLTCKPLALKSSEYRFRAFFRSKHIHVTVDALRTFAEGTQAGGLRSLIQHLYLVGIVECKIGEPRRQSDWQKEEMRRTHEVNLLSQAFNGLAKHSKNGGLQSLTLRVAIVRNGGETTLPLDSGPLVPLQKSVWLCTMHTFDTVVSALAASSLRIDGLDIFSEPNIRRPSLASDQINAIDWNDSGFAKALATLRS
;
A
#
# COMPACT_ATOMS: atom_id res chain seq x y z
N MET A 1 -43.78 8.43 19.80
CA MET A 1 -42.49 9.15 19.72
C MET A 1 -41.71 8.55 18.56
N PRO A 2 -41.10 9.34 17.65
CA PRO A 2 -40.27 8.75 16.63
C PRO A 2 -39.01 8.18 17.31
N LEU A 3 -38.84 6.86 17.20
CA LEU A 3 -37.61 6.18 17.60
C LEU A 3 -36.58 6.53 16.52
N GLY A 4 -35.83 7.60 16.73
CA GLY A 4 -34.71 7.96 15.86
C GLY A 4 -33.61 6.91 15.94
N LEU A 5 -32.85 6.76 14.85
CA LEU A 5 -31.79 5.76 14.73
C LEU A 5 -30.73 5.88 15.84
N GLU A 6 -30.55 7.09 16.38
CA GLU A 6 -29.69 7.38 17.53
C GLU A 6 -30.10 6.64 18.81
N SER A 7 -31.38 6.29 18.95
CA SER A 7 -31.92 5.57 20.10
C SER A 7 -31.74 4.06 19.99
N CYS A 8 -31.41 3.55 18.80
CA CYS A 8 -31.21 2.11 18.57
C CYS A 8 -29.94 1.62 19.27
N PRO A 9 -29.91 0.35 19.74
CA PRO A 9 -28.69 -0.28 20.23
C PRO A 9 -27.58 -0.27 19.18
N GLU A 10 -26.32 -0.21 19.65
CA GLU A 10 -25.14 -0.21 18.79
C GLU A 10 -25.10 -1.37 17.77
N PRO A 11 -25.46 -2.63 18.12
CA PRO A 11 -25.49 -3.72 17.14
C PRO A 11 -26.46 -3.48 15.99
N VAL A 12 -27.59 -2.81 16.24
CA VAL A 12 -28.59 -2.52 15.20
C VAL A 12 -28.08 -1.46 14.23
N VAL A 13 -27.45 -0.41 14.77
CA VAL A 13 -26.81 0.63 13.96
C VAL A 13 -25.66 0.03 13.14
N GLU A 14 -24.86 -0.86 13.73
CA GLU A 14 -23.78 -1.54 13.02
C GLU A 14 -24.29 -2.42 11.87
N CYS A 15 -25.41 -3.13 12.03
CA CYS A 15 -26.05 -3.87 10.93
C CYS A 15 -26.42 -2.95 9.76
N ILE A 16 -26.85 -1.72 10.02
CA ILE A 16 -27.14 -0.74 8.97
C ILE A 16 -25.85 -0.24 8.34
N VAL A 17 -24.85 0.12 9.15
CA VAL A 17 -23.52 0.59 8.69
C VAL A 17 -22.84 -0.47 7.81
N GLN A 18 -23.04 -1.77 8.07
CA GLN A 18 -22.51 -2.85 7.24
C GLN A 18 -23.02 -2.83 5.78
N LEU A 19 -24.21 -2.27 5.55
CA LEU A 19 -24.83 -2.15 4.22
C LEU A 19 -24.43 -0.87 3.48
N LEU A 20 -23.77 0.07 4.15
CA LEU A 20 -23.39 1.36 3.60
C LEU A 20 -21.95 1.35 3.07
N ASP A 21 -21.69 2.21 2.10
CA ASP A 21 -20.34 2.50 1.65
C ASP A 21 -19.64 3.52 2.58
N LEU A 22 -18.36 3.78 2.33
CA LEU A 22 -17.58 4.66 3.20
C LEU A 22 -18.11 6.11 3.21
N ASP A 23 -18.65 6.59 2.09
CA ASP A 23 -19.10 7.97 1.97
C ASP A 23 -20.46 8.17 2.63
N ASP A 24 -21.37 7.20 2.52
CA ASP A 24 -22.63 7.18 3.26
C ASP A 24 -22.38 7.08 4.76
N ILE A 25 -21.40 6.28 5.21
CA ILE A 25 -21.05 6.23 6.62
C ILE A 25 -20.50 7.58 7.10
N ARG A 26 -19.70 8.28 6.28
CA ARG A 26 -19.23 9.63 6.62
C ARG A 26 -20.39 10.61 6.74
N ASN A 27 -21.35 10.57 5.82
CA ASN A 27 -22.56 11.38 5.87
C ASN A 27 -23.37 11.08 7.13
N LEU A 28 -23.53 9.80 7.47
CA LEU A 28 -24.21 9.34 8.68
C LEU A 28 -23.55 9.90 9.95
N ARG A 29 -22.21 9.92 9.99
CA ARG A 29 -21.43 10.49 11.11
C ARG A 29 -21.61 12.00 11.28
N LEU A 30 -22.03 12.71 10.23
CA LEU A 30 -22.26 14.15 10.29
C LEU A 30 -23.66 14.52 10.80
N THR A 31 -24.59 13.57 10.88
CA THR A 31 -25.97 13.84 11.30
C THR A 31 -26.09 14.25 12.75
N CYS A 32 -25.50 13.48 13.68
CA CYS A 32 -25.48 13.79 15.11
C CYS A 32 -24.37 13.04 15.86
N LYS A 33 -23.95 13.57 17.01
CA LYS A 33 -22.85 13.01 17.83
C LYS A 33 -23.05 11.54 18.23
N PRO A 34 -24.24 11.09 18.70
CA PRO A 34 -24.44 9.70 19.11
C PRO A 34 -24.28 8.72 17.94
N LEU A 35 -24.83 9.10 16.77
CA LEU A 35 -24.73 8.28 15.57
C LEU A 35 -23.32 8.29 15.02
N ALA A 36 -22.60 9.41 15.13
CA ALA A 36 -21.18 9.50 14.81
C ALA A 36 -20.34 8.49 15.60
N LEU A 37 -20.60 8.33 16.90
CA LEU A 37 -19.89 7.36 17.73
C LEU A 37 -20.20 5.93 17.26
N LYS A 38 -21.48 5.56 17.18
CA LYS A 38 -21.92 4.21 16.81
C LYS A 38 -21.47 3.81 15.40
N SER A 39 -21.50 4.73 14.44
CA SER A 39 -21.09 4.47 13.06
C SER A 39 -19.59 4.62 12.80
N SER A 40 -18.79 5.06 13.79
CA SER A 40 -17.33 5.10 13.68
C SER A 40 -16.64 3.79 14.11
N GLU A 41 -17.42 2.77 14.47
CA GLU A 41 -16.89 1.53 15.03
C GLU A 41 -16.53 0.51 13.95
N TYR A 42 -16.94 -0.75 14.09
CA TYR A 42 -16.32 -1.92 13.48
C TYR A 42 -16.18 -1.80 11.96
N ARG A 43 -17.28 -1.63 11.22
CA ARG A 43 -17.27 -1.54 9.75
C ARG A 43 -16.51 -0.32 9.24
N PHE A 44 -16.69 0.84 9.88
CA PHE A 44 -16.00 2.08 9.48
C PHE A 44 -14.48 1.93 9.63
N ARG A 45 -14.01 1.41 10.77
CA ARG A 45 -12.60 1.11 11.01
C ARG A 45 -12.04 0.06 10.04
N ALA A 46 -12.85 -0.91 9.63
CA ALA A 46 -12.43 -1.94 8.69
C ALA A 46 -11.99 -1.37 7.32
N PHE A 47 -12.58 -0.26 6.85
CA PHE A 47 -12.16 0.40 5.60
C PHE A 47 -10.72 0.93 5.65
N PHE A 48 -10.15 1.14 6.83
CA PHE A 48 -8.79 1.64 7.00
C PHE A 48 -7.75 0.54 7.25
N ARG A 49 -8.19 -0.72 7.40
CA ARG A 49 -7.28 -1.85 7.63
C ARG A 49 -6.46 -2.20 6.40
N SER A 50 -7.03 -2.01 5.21
CA SER A 50 -6.35 -2.30 3.94
C SER A 50 -6.09 -1.00 3.19
N LYS A 51 -4.85 -0.77 2.78
CA LYS A 51 -4.49 0.44 2.03
C LYS A 51 -3.65 0.11 0.81
N HIS A 52 -4.03 0.67 -0.33
CA HIS A 52 -3.29 0.59 -1.57
C HIS A 52 -2.59 1.94 -1.80
N ILE A 53 -1.28 1.89 -2.06
CA ILE A 53 -0.43 3.06 -2.29
C ILE A 53 0.44 2.79 -3.52
N HIS A 54 0.49 3.76 -4.41
CA HIS A 54 1.37 3.69 -5.58
C HIS A 54 2.79 4.10 -5.18
N VAL A 55 3.79 3.41 -5.73
CA VAL A 55 5.20 3.75 -5.52
C VAL A 55 5.56 4.92 -6.44
N THR A 56 5.01 6.07 -6.10
CA THR A 56 5.27 7.37 -6.72
C THR A 56 5.54 8.40 -5.64
N VAL A 57 6.36 9.41 -5.95
CA VAL A 57 6.77 10.44 -4.97
C VAL A 57 5.58 11.11 -4.30
N ASP A 58 4.56 11.51 -5.06
CA ASP A 58 3.40 12.23 -4.53
C ASP A 58 2.55 11.35 -3.60
N ALA A 59 2.27 10.10 -4.02
CA ALA A 59 1.49 9.17 -3.21
C ALA A 59 2.23 8.80 -1.91
N LEU A 60 3.54 8.57 -1.99
CA LEU A 60 4.38 8.28 -0.83
C LEU A 60 4.47 9.47 0.12
N ARG A 61 4.55 10.70 -0.39
CA ARG A 61 4.54 11.93 0.43
C ARG A 61 3.24 12.06 1.22
N THR A 62 2.10 12.02 0.55
CA THR A 62 0.78 12.08 1.21
C THR A 62 0.60 10.93 2.20
N PHE A 63 1.16 9.76 1.89
CA PHE A 63 1.13 8.62 2.79
C PHE A 63 1.98 8.87 4.05
N ALA A 64 3.23 9.32 3.88
CA ALA A 64 4.14 9.63 4.98
C ALA A 64 3.54 10.68 5.92
N GLU A 65 3.11 11.83 5.38
CA GLU A 65 2.46 12.91 6.14
C GLU A 65 1.25 12.38 6.94
N GLY A 66 0.41 11.56 6.30
CA GLY A 66 -0.75 10.97 6.95
C GLY A 66 -0.39 10.01 8.08
N THR A 67 0.63 9.18 7.90
CA THR A 67 1.05 8.20 8.94
C THR A 67 1.70 8.88 10.14
N GLN A 68 2.39 10.01 9.95
CA GLN A 68 3.01 10.78 11.04
C GLN A 68 1.98 11.47 11.94
N ALA A 69 0.80 11.79 11.40
CA ALA A 69 -0.29 12.40 12.17
C ALA A 69 -1.07 11.39 13.05
N GLY A 70 -0.88 10.08 12.85
CA GLY A 70 -1.64 9.04 13.55
C GLY A 70 -3.11 8.95 13.12
N GLY A 71 -3.99 8.56 14.05
CA GLY A 71 -5.43 8.43 13.79
C GLY A 71 -5.81 7.14 13.05
N LEU A 72 -6.77 7.21 12.12
CA LEU A 72 -7.30 6.02 11.42
C LEU A 72 -6.24 5.26 10.61
N ARG A 73 -5.14 5.91 10.22
CA ARG A 73 -4.04 5.27 9.51
C ARG A 73 -3.21 4.33 10.38
N SER A 74 -3.33 4.41 11.71
CA SER A 74 -2.73 3.41 12.60
C SER A 74 -3.47 2.07 12.61
N LEU A 75 -4.66 2.03 12.02
CA LEU A 75 -5.46 0.82 11.86
C LEU A 75 -5.04 0.00 10.64
N ILE A 76 -4.12 0.51 9.81
CA ILE A 76 -3.61 -0.21 8.64
C ILE A 76 -2.94 -1.51 9.12
N GLN A 77 -3.42 -2.62 8.58
CA GLN A 77 -2.96 -3.98 8.83
C GLN A 77 -2.41 -4.62 7.55
N HIS A 78 -3.01 -4.29 6.41
CA HIS A 78 -2.61 -4.79 5.09
C HIS A 78 -2.23 -3.60 4.20
N LEU A 79 -0.97 -3.52 3.82
CA LEU A 79 -0.47 -2.50 2.91
C LEU A 79 -0.14 -3.12 1.56
N TYR A 80 -0.67 -2.52 0.49
CA TYR A 80 -0.41 -2.92 -0.88
C TYR A 80 0.39 -1.81 -1.56
N LEU A 81 1.63 -2.11 -1.94
CA LEU A 81 2.50 -1.18 -2.65
C LEU A 81 2.54 -1.56 -4.13
N VAL A 82 2.08 -0.64 -4.98
CA VAL A 82 1.86 -0.90 -6.40
C VAL A 82 2.87 -0.10 -7.22
N GLY A 83 3.75 -0.79 -7.93
CA GLY A 83 4.59 -0.21 -8.98
C GLY A 83 3.75 0.09 -10.22
N ILE A 84 3.95 1.27 -10.82
CA ILE A 84 3.22 1.68 -12.02
C ILE A 84 4.11 1.59 -13.25
N VAL A 85 3.62 0.91 -14.29
CA VAL A 85 4.18 0.93 -15.64
C VAL A 85 3.32 1.83 -16.52
N GLU A 86 3.86 2.98 -16.90
CA GLU A 86 3.23 3.87 -17.88
C GLU A 86 3.53 3.39 -19.31
N CYS A 87 2.49 3.05 -20.08
CA CYS A 87 2.63 2.77 -21.51
C CYS A 87 2.65 4.08 -22.31
N LYS A 88 3.76 4.82 -22.28
CA LYS A 88 3.94 5.97 -23.19
C LYS A 88 4.45 5.46 -24.54
N ILE A 89 3.59 5.50 -25.55
CA ILE A 89 4.00 5.24 -26.94
C ILE A 89 4.80 6.46 -27.41
N GLY A 90 6.10 6.28 -27.68
CA GLY A 90 6.83 7.20 -28.56
C GLY A 90 8.02 7.99 -28.01
N GLU A 91 8.47 7.80 -26.78
CA GLU A 91 9.68 8.50 -26.30
C GLU A 91 10.82 7.53 -25.91
N PRO A 92 11.97 7.55 -26.61
CA PRO A 92 13.13 6.79 -26.18
C PRO A 92 13.69 7.37 -24.89
N ARG A 93 13.76 6.53 -23.84
CA ARG A 93 14.44 6.83 -22.57
C ARG A 93 15.90 7.20 -22.87
N ARG A 94 16.25 8.49 -22.69
CA ARG A 94 17.63 8.97 -22.90
C ARG A 94 18.51 8.53 -21.73
N GLN A 95 19.71 8.04 -22.05
CA GLN A 95 20.69 7.44 -21.11
C GLN A 95 21.30 8.44 -20.11
N SER A 96 21.01 9.73 -20.20
CA SER A 96 21.50 10.81 -19.32
C SER A 96 20.74 10.98 -17.99
N ASP A 97 19.81 10.07 -17.67
CA ASP A 97 18.87 10.20 -16.54
C ASP A 97 19.22 9.36 -15.29
N TRP A 98 20.31 8.58 -15.29
CA TRP A 98 20.66 7.70 -14.16
C TRP A 98 20.79 8.42 -12.82
N GLN A 99 21.41 9.62 -12.79
CA GLN A 99 21.50 10.42 -11.56
C GLN A 99 20.13 10.91 -11.07
N LYS A 100 19.19 11.20 -12.00
CA LYS A 100 17.83 11.62 -11.63
C LYS A 100 16.99 10.43 -11.15
N GLU A 101 17.18 9.26 -11.76
CA GLU A 101 16.54 8.02 -11.32
C GLU A 101 17.05 7.60 -9.93
N GLU A 102 18.34 7.72 -9.66
CA GLU A 102 18.93 7.46 -8.34
C GLU A 102 18.42 8.43 -7.27
N MET A 103 18.40 9.73 -7.59
CA MET A 103 17.88 10.75 -6.69
C MET A 103 16.40 10.53 -6.39
N ARG A 104 15.62 10.13 -7.41
CA ARG A 104 14.21 9.77 -7.26
C ARG A 104 14.05 8.55 -6.37
N ARG A 105 14.80 7.46 -6.60
CA ARG A 105 14.76 6.26 -5.77
C ARG A 105 15.09 6.59 -4.32
N THR A 106 16.17 7.33 -4.09
CA THR A 106 16.56 7.78 -2.75
C THR A 106 15.44 8.57 -2.08
N HIS A 107 14.77 9.45 -2.82
CA HIS A 107 13.65 10.22 -2.30
C HIS A 107 12.43 9.34 -1.96
N GLU A 108 12.09 8.37 -2.81
CA GLU A 108 11.01 7.41 -2.57
C GLU A 108 11.30 6.50 -1.36
N VAL A 109 12.54 6.00 -1.24
CA VAL A 109 13.01 5.23 -0.07
C VAL A 109 12.86 6.04 1.20
N ASN A 110 13.28 7.31 1.20
CA ASN A 110 13.18 8.18 2.37
C ASN A 110 11.73 8.43 2.79
N LEU A 111 10.83 8.73 1.83
CA LEU A 111 9.41 8.94 2.11
C LEU A 111 8.75 7.67 2.64
N LEU A 112 9.05 6.52 2.03
CA LEU A 112 8.49 5.25 2.44
C LEU A 112 9.01 4.83 3.82
N SER A 113 10.29 5.04 4.12
CA SER A 113 10.88 4.78 5.45
C SER A 113 10.22 5.65 6.52
N GLN A 114 9.97 6.93 6.22
CA GLN A 114 9.22 7.81 7.11
C GLN A 114 7.80 7.30 7.32
N ALA A 115 7.13 6.84 6.28
CA ALA A 115 5.79 6.29 6.40
C ALA A 115 5.75 5.03 7.26
N PHE A 116 6.70 4.11 7.05
CA PHE A 116 6.87 2.90 7.85
C PHE A 116 7.16 3.20 9.32
N ASN A 117 8.02 4.17 9.61
CA ASN A 117 8.27 4.61 10.98
C ASN A 117 7.04 5.25 11.63
N GLY A 118 6.22 5.99 10.86
CA GLY A 118 4.93 6.50 11.32
C GLY A 118 3.97 5.37 11.71
N LEU A 119 3.88 4.33 10.87
CA LEU A 119 3.09 3.14 11.17
C LEU A 119 3.60 2.39 12.40
N ALA A 120 4.92 2.19 12.51
CA ALA A 120 5.53 1.53 13.65
C ALA A 120 5.26 2.28 14.96
N LYS A 121 5.25 3.62 14.93
CA LYS A 121 4.99 4.47 16.10
C LYS A 121 3.54 4.43 16.57
N HIS A 122 2.58 4.34 15.66
CA HIS A 122 1.16 4.53 15.97
C HIS A 122 0.32 3.25 15.94
N SER A 123 0.79 2.17 15.32
CA SER A 123 0.09 0.90 15.28
C SER A 123 0.05 0.23 16.66
N LYS A 124 -1.05 -0.46 16.97
CA LYS A 124 -1.26 -1.08 18.30
C LYS A 124 -0.15 -2.06 18.70
N ASN A 125 0.48 -2.71 17.73
CA ASN A 125 1.51 -3.73 17.95
C ASN A 125 2.89 -3.31 17.42
N GLY A 126 3.04 -2.06 16.96
CA GLY A 126 4.26 -1.60 16.29
C GLY A 126 4.58 -2.31 14.98
N GLY A 127 3.59 -2.99 14.37
CA GLY A 127 3.78 -3.86 13.23
C GLY A 127 2.58 -3.93 12.29
N LEU A 128 2.86 -4.35 11.07
CA LEU A 128 1.92 -4.54 9.98
C LEU A 128 1.66 -6.05 9.79
N GLN A 129 0.39 -6.43 9.63
CA GLN A 129 0.06 -7.86 9.47
C GLN A 129 0.49 -8.40 8.10
N SER A 130 0.36 -7.61 7.05
CA SER A 130 0.75 -8.01 5.70
C SER A 130 1.24 -6.84 4.88
N LEU A 131 2.37 -7.02 4.21
CA LEU A 131 2.86 -6.16 3.13
C LEU A 131 2.80 -6.93 1.81
N THR A 132 2.12 -6.38 0.82
CA THR A 132 1.97 -7.01 -0.49
C THR A 132 2.50 -6.08 -1.58
N LEU A 133 3.40 -6.58 -2.42
CA LEU A 133 3.95 -5.84 -3.55
C LEU A 133 3.23 -6.27 -4.84
N ARG A 134 2.83 -5.28 -5.64
CA ARG A 134 2.08 -5.45 -6.89
C ARG A 134 2.64 -4.56 -7.99
N VAL A 135 2.29 -4.88 -9.23
CA VAL A 135 2.58 -4.02 -10.39
C VAL A 135 1.29 -3.81 -11.18
N ALA A 136 0.99 -2.57 -11.51
CA ALA A 136 -0.14 -2.18 -12.35
C ALA A 136 0.36 -1.51 -13.63
N ILE A 137 -0.37 -1.73 -14.72
CA ILE A 137 -0.10 -1.09 -16.02
C ILE A 137 -1.18 -0.03 -16.24
N VAL A 138 -0.78 1.22 -16.33
CA VAL A 138 -1.70 2.32 -16.62
C VAL A 138 -1.72 2.54 -18.13
N ARG A 139 -2.91 2.38 -18.73
CA ARG A 139 -3.15 2.66 -20.15
C ARG A 139 -4.04 3.89 -20.26
N ASN A 140 -3.54 4.92 -20.95
CA ASN A 140 -4.32 6.09 -21.36
C ASN A 140 -5.14 6.74 -20.22
N GLY A 141 -4.51 6.95 -19.06
CA GLY A 141 -5.15 7.60 -17.90
C GLY A 141 -6.12 6.75 -17.09
N GLY A 142 -6.44 5.52 -17.53
CA GLY A 142 -7.17 4.53 -16.75
C GLY A 142 -6.22 3.57 -16.03
N GLU A 143 -6.36 3.45 -14.71
CA GLU A 143 -5.70 2.38 -13.96
C GLU A 143 -6.33 1.04 -14.33
N THR A 144 -5.56 0.17 -14.97
CA THR A 144 -5.94 -1.23 -15.12
C THR A 144 -5.08 -2.03 -14.18
N THR A 145 -5.63 -2.40 -13.01
CA THR A 145 -5.16 -3.57 -12.29
C THR A 145 -5.39 -4.75 -13.24
N LEU A 146 -4.32 -5.37 -13.71
CA LEU A 146 -4.34 -6.37 -14.79
C LEU A 146 -5.51 -7.35 -14.66
N PRO A 147 -6.27 -7.58 -15.76
CA PRO A 147 -6.64 -8.96 -16.05
C PRO A 147 -6.31 -9.38 -17.49
N LEU A 148 -5.66 -10.53 -17.55
CA LEU A 148 -5.84 -11.69 -18.43
C LEU A 148 -5.80 -11.59 -19.96
N ASP A 149 -6.13 -10.49 -20.65
CA ASP A 149 -6.46 -10.62 -22.08
C ASP A 149 -6.14 -9.41 -22.97
N SER A 150 -4.93 -8.87 -22.87
CA SER A 150 -4.52 -7.72 -23.69
C SER A 150 -3.38 -8.00 -24.66
N GLY A 151 -3.60 -8.95 -25.58
CA GLY A 151 -2.83 -9.09 -26.84
C GLY A 151 -1.31 -9.36 -26.69
N PRO A 152 -0.53 -9.34 -27.79
CA PRO A 152 0.90 -9.67 -27.74
C PRO A 152 1.70 -8.57 -27.01
N LEU A 153 1.90 -8.74 -25.70
CA LEU A 153 2.56 -7.79 -24.78
C LEU A 153 4.09 -7.90 -24.73
N VAL A 154 4.75 -8.34 -25.80
CA VAL A 154 6.22 -8.56 -25.81
C VAL A 154 7.04 -7.29 -25.45
N PRO A 155 6.68 -6.06 -25.88
CA PRO A 155 7.43 -4.86 -25.51
C PRO A 155 7.32 -4.47 -24.03
N LEU A 156 6.25 -4.90 -23.36
CA LEU A 156 5.91 -4.48 -21.99
C LEU A 156 6.60 -5.33 -20.93
N GLN A 157 7.07 -6.52 -21.27
CA GLN A 157 7.72 -7.43 -20.33
C GLN A 157 8.97 -6.80 -19.70
N LYS A 158 9.80 -6.11 -20.48
CA LYS A 158 11.00 -5.42 -19.95
C LYS A 158 10.64 -4.28 -19.00
N SER A 159 9.61 -3.50 -19.33
CA SER A 159 9.16 -2.38 -18.49
C SER A 159 8.50 -2.87 -17.19
N VAL A 160 7.69 -3.91 -17.27
CA VAL A 160 7.10 -4.60 -16.10
C VAL A 160 8.21 -5.15 -15.21
N TRP A 161 9.21 -5.81 -15.80
CA TRP A 161 10.36 -6.31 -15.05
C TRP A 161 11.12 -5.19 -14.34
N LEU A 162 11.51 -4.12 -15.05
CA LEU A 162 12.19 -2.98 -14.44
C LEU A 162 11.38 -2.32 -13.32
N CYS A 163 10.06 -2.21 -13.49
CA CYS A 163 9.17 -1.68 -12.47
C CYS A 163 9.09 -2.60 -11.25
N THR A 164 8.98 -3.92 -11.46
CA THR A 164 9.02 -4.94 -10.41
C THR A 164 10.29 -4.79 -9.58
N MET A 165 11.45 -4.67 -10.23
CA MET A 165 12.74 -4.54 -9.56
C MET A 165 12.85 -3.24 -8.78
N HIS A 166 12.48 -2.12 -9.39
CA HIS A 166 12.48 -0.84 -8.73
C HIS A 166 11.55 -0.80 -7.52
N THR A 167 10.32 -1.30 -7.65
CA THR A 167 9.36 -1.38 -6.54
C THR A 167 9.89 -2.27 -5.42
N PHE A 168 10.47 -3.42 -5.74
CA PHE A 168 11.05 -4.31 -4.75
C PHE A 168 12.22 -3.66 -4.00
N ASP A 169 13.21 -3.13 -4.73
CA ASP A 169 14.40 -2.50 -4.17
C ASP A 169 14.06 -1.29 -3.29
N THR A 170 13.17 -0.41 -3.75
CA THR A 170 12.68 0.74 -2.97
C THR A 170 12.01 0.30 -1.68
N VAL A 171 11.20 -0.75 -1.71
CA VAL A 171 10.48 -1.25 -0.54
C VAL A 171 11.41 -1.92 0.44
N VAL A 172 12.30 -2.80 -0.02
CA VAL A 172 13.28 -3.50 0.83
C VAL A 172 14.24 -2.51 1.48
N SER A 173 14.77 -1.55 0.71
CA SER A 173 15.63 -0.48 1.23
C SER A 173 14.91 0.36 2.28
N ALA A 174 13.64 0.70 2.05
CA ALA A 174 12.86 1.46 3.02
C ALA A 174 12.52 0.65 4.28
N LEU A 175 12.30 -0.65 4.14
CA LEU A 175 12.08 -1.54 5.28
C LEU A 175 13.32 -1.65 6.15
N ALA A 176 14.49 -1.87 5.53
CA ALA A 176 15.78 -1.93 6.21
C ALA A 176 16.09 -0.63 6.99
N ALA A 177 15.75 0.53 6.41
CA ALA A 177 15.90 1.83 7.04
C ALA A 177 14.80 2.18 8.07
N SER A 178 13.78 1.32 8.23
CA SER A 178 12.66 1.56 9.14
C SER A 178 12.66 0.61 10.34
N SER A 179 11.84 0.93 11.33
CA SER A 179 11.60 0.10 12.51
C SER A 179 10.32 -0.74 12.42
N LEU A 180 9.70 -0.80 11.23
CA LEU A 180 8.42 -1.48 11.03
C LEU A 180 8.60 -3.01 11.03
N ARG A 181 7.83 -3.70 11.88
CA ARG A 181 7.74 -5.16 11.88
C ARG A 181 6.64 -5.64 10.95
N ILE A 182 6.87 -6.74 10.25
CA ILE A 182 5.90 -7.31 9.32
C ILE A 182 5.69 -8.79 9.62
N ASP A 183 4.42 -9.20 9.77
CA ASP A 183 4.06 -10.59 10.07
C ASP A 183 3.88 -11.45 8.80
N GLY A 184 3.65 -10.83 7.65
CA GLY A 184 3.50 -11.49 6.35
C GLY A 184 3.97 -10.62 5.20
N LEU A 185 4.72 -11.21 4.27
CA LEU A 185 5.25 -10.53 3.09
C LEU A 185 4.84 -11.32 1.83
N ASP A 186 4.07 -10.68 0.97
CA ASP A 186 3.67 -11.23 -0.33
C ASP A 186 4.32 -10.42 -1.46
N ILE A 187 5.20 -11.06 -2.21
CA ILE A 187 5.96 -10.43 -3.28
C ILE A 187 5.43 -10.95 -4.62
N PHE A 188 4.55 -10.16 -5.25
CA PHE A 188 4.04 -10.39 -6.60
C PHE A 188 3.37 -11.78 -6.81
N SER A 189 2.78 -12.39 -5.78
CA SER A 189 2.18 -13.74 -5.86
C SER A 189 0.77 -13.78 -6.47
N GLU A 190 0.31 -12.70 -7.11
CA GLU A 190 -1.05 -12.65 -7.63
C GLU A 190 -1.26 -13.69 -8.76
N PRO A 191 -2.25 -14.59 -8.63
CA PRO A 191 -2.47 -15.70 -9.58
C PRO A 191 -2.83 -15.24 -11.00
N ASN A 192 -3.21 -13.97 -11.15
CA ASN A 192 -3.65 -13.38 -12.41
C ASN A 192 -2.53 -12.66 -13.18
N ILE A 193 -1.32 -12.57 -12.64
CA ILE A 193 -0.18 -11.98 -13.36
C ILE A 193 0.60 -13.11 -14.04
N ARG A 194 0.63 -13.10 -15.37
CA ARG A 194 1.59 -13.91 -16.14
C ARG A 194 3.01 -13.35 -15.91
N ARG A 195 3.62 -13.81 -14.81
CA ARG A 195 5.06 -13.78 -14.45
C ARG A 195 5.69 -12.38 -14.26
N PRO A 196 5.46 -11.71 -13.13
CA PRO A 196 6.47 -10.83 -12.57
C PRO A 196 7.60 -11.72 -12.03
N SER A 197 8.63 -11.97 -12.84
CA SER A 197 9.78 -12.75 -12.39
C SER A 197 10.81 -11.83 -11.74
N LEU A 198 11.01 -11.99 -10.44
CA LEU A 198 12.20 -11.46 -9.78
C LEU A 198 13.40 -12.34 -10.18
N ALA A 199 14.48 -11.71 -10.59
CA ALA A 199 15.71 -12.39 -10.97
C ALA A 199 16.42 -12.84 -9.69
N SER A 200 16.91 -14.09 -9.66
CA SER A 200 17.45 -14.68 -8.43
C SER A 200 18.69 -13.96 -7.92
N ASP A 201 19.44 -13.32 -8.81
CA ASP A 201 20.57 -12.45 -8.48
C ASP A 201 20.16 -11.25 -7.61
N GLN A 202 18.97 -10.69 -7.80
CA GLN A 202 18.46 -9.62 -6.95
C GLN A 202 18.02 -10.10 -5.57
N ILE A 203 17.42 -11.30 -5.50
CA ILE A 203 17.13 -11.95 -4.21
C ILE A 203 18.44 -12.23 -3.47
N ASN A 204 19.49 -12.65 -4.17
CA ASN A 204 20.80 -12.91 -3.60
C ASN A 204 21.61 -11.63 -3.28
N ALA A 205 21.29 -10.51 -3.93
CA ALA A 205 21.93 -9.21 -3.69
C ALA A 205 21.39 -8.52 -2.43
N ILE A 206 20.26 -8.96 -1.90
CA ILE A 206 19.77 -8.48 -0.61
C ILE A 206 20.74 -8.99 0.46
N ASP A 207 21.25 -8.06 1.26
CA ASP A 207 21.90 -8.42 2.50
C ASP A 207 20.83 -8.87 3.50
N TRP A 208 20.49 -10.15 3.47
CA TRP A 208 19.55 -10.76 4.42
C TRP A 208 20.04 -10.67 5.87
N ASN A 209 21.34 -10.42 6.06
CA ASN A 209 21.96 -10.19 7.36
C ASN A 209 21.97 -8.70 7.74
N ASP A 210 21.44 -7.79 6.91
CA ASP A 210 21.22 -6.42 7.32
C ASP A 210 20.35 -6.41 8.58
N SER A 211 20.88 -5.81 9.63
CA SER A 211 20.27 -5.89 10.95
C SER A 211 18.92 -5.18 11.02
N GLY A 212 18.63 -4.24 10.11
CA GLY A 212 17.34 -3.57 9.99
C GLY A 212 16.32 -4.45 9.29
N PHE A 213 16.68 -5.00 8.13
CA PHE A 213 15.82 -5.89 7.36
C PHE A 213 15.51 -7.20 8.11
N ALA A 214 16.51 -7.84 8.71
CA ALA A 214 16.32 -9.04 9.53
C ALA A 214 15.40 -8.78 10.73
N LYS A 215 15.45 -7.58 11.33
CA LYS A 215 14.53 -7.19 12.41
C LYS A 215 13.11 -6.96 11.91
N ALA A 216 12.95 -6.38 10.72
CA ALA A 216 11.63 -6.16 10.11
C ALA A 216 10.93 -7.50 9.81
N LEU A 217 11.70 -8.52 9.42
CA LEU A 217 11.22 -9.86 9.08
C LEU A 217 11.20 -10.85 10.26
N ALA A 218 11.68 -10.46 11.45
CA ALA A 218 11.79 -11.36 12.60
C ALA A 218 10.43 -11.92 13.09
N THR A 219 9.32 -11.31 12.69
CA THR A 219 7.96 -11.76 13.03
C THR A 219 7.23 -12.47 11.90
N LEU A 220 7.91 -12.72 10.76
CA LEU A 220 7.32 -13.46 9.64
C LEU A 220 6.82 -14.84 10.10
N ARG A 221 5.57 -15.13 9.78
CA ARG A 221 4.97 -16.45 9.97
C ARG A 221 5.00 -17.22 8.66
N SER A 222 5.46 -18.47 8.71
CA SER A 222 5.44 -19.42 7.59
C SER A 222 4.04 -19.96 7.32
#